data_AF-A0A7V3BM29-F1
#
_entry.id   AF-A0A7V3BM29-F1
#
_cell.length_a   1.000
_cell.length_b   1.000
_cell.length_c   1.000
_cell.angle_alpha   90.00
_cell.angle_beta   90.00
_cell.angle_gamma   90.00
#
_symmetry.space_group_name_H-M   'P 1'
#
loop_
_entity.id
_entity.type
_entity.pdbx_description
1 polymer ?
#
loop_
_entity_poly.entity_id
_entity_poly.type
_entity_poly.pdbx_seq_one_letter_code
_entity_poly.pdbx_strand_id
1 'polypeptide(L)'
;MANPNDTRRAEEANRELVEAFRQVIEPLWGGVVALIGENSAQALFQSALQDAKRQHPLLGGIDIDRTGVRLDRLRVNVLRVPEATLRGGLLAFVHALEGVMVDLTGNVVMQKVEPLVHQFKQRLGRE
;
A
#
# COMPACT_ATOMS: atom_id res chain seq x y z
N MET A 1 -16.72 -11.23 -25.74
CA MET A 1 -17.64 -10.97 -24.61
C MET A 1 -17.04 -11.66 -23.39
N ALA A 2 -16.65 -10.91 -22.35
CA ALA A 2 -16.09 -11.51 -21.14
C ALA A 2 -17.18 -12.28 -20.38
N ASN A 3 -16.85 -13.46 -19.86
CA ASN A 3 -17.79 -14.29 -19.10
C ASN A 3 -18.09 -13.60 -17.75
N PRO A 4 -19.36 -13.43 -17.35
CA PRO A 4 -19.72 -12.82 -16.07
C PRO A 4 -19.11 -13.54 -14.84
N ASN A 5 -18.71 -14.81 -14.98
CA ASN A 5 -18.00 -15.55 -13.94
C ASN A 5 -16.53 -15.12 -13.79
N ASP A 6 -15.88 -14.70 -14.87
CA ASP A 6 -14.48 -14.23 -14.84
C ASP A 6 -14.39 -12.83 -14.23
N THR A 7 -15.41 -11.99 -14.45
CA THR A 7 -15.47 -10.65 -13.86
C THR A 7 -15.63 -10.70 -12.34
N ARG A 8 -16.47 -11.60 -11.81
CA ARG A 8 -16.62 -11.76 -10.36
C ARG A 8 -15.35 -12.27 -9.69
N ARG A 9 -14.67 -13.25 -10.28
CA ARG A 9 -13.39 -13.76 -9.75
C ARG A 9 -12.32 -12.68 -9.70
N ALA A 10 -12.20 -11.85 -10.74
CA ALA A 10 -11.25 -10.74 -10.75
C ALA A 10 -11.59 -9.66 -9.71
N GLU A 11 -12.87 -9.35 -9.53
CA GLU A 11 -13.33 -8.42 -8.49
C GLU A 11 -13.03 -8.93 -7.07
N GLU A 12 -13.19 -10.24 -6.83
CA GLU A 12 -12.86 -10.90 -5.57
C GLU A 12 -11.34 -10.87 -5.30
N ALA A 13 -10.52 -11.26 -6.28
CA ALA A 13 -9.07 -11.22 -6.17
C ALA A 13 -8.56 -9.80 -5.85
N ASN A 14 -9.10 -8.78 -6.53
CA ASN A 14 -8.76 -7.38 -6.25
C ASN A 14 -9.13 -6.95 -4.83
N ARG A 15 -10.26 -7.42 -4.28
CA ARG A 15 -10.65 -7.14 -2.88
C ARG A 15 -9.70 -7.83 -1.91
N GLU A 16 -9.34 -9.07 -2.17
CA GLU A 16 -8.37 -9.81 -1.35
C GLU A 16 -7.02 -9.12 -1.33
N LEU A 17 -6.55 -8.61 -2.46
CA LEU A 17 -5.31 -7.83 -2.54
C LEU A 17 -5.37 -6.53 -1.73
N VAL A 18 -6.49 -5.79 -1.80
CA VAL A 18 -6.66 -4.57 -1.00
C VAL A 18 -6.69 -4.88 0.49
N GLU A 19 -7.38 -5.94 0.92
CA GLU A 19 -7.39 -6.33 2.34
C GLU A 19 -6.04 -6.88 2.81
N ALA A 20 -5.33 -7.64 1.98
CA ALA A 20 -3.97 -8.09 2.28
C ALA A 20 -3.00 -6.91 2.44
N PHE A 21 -3.16 -5.87 1.61
CA PHE A 21 -2.41 -4.63 1.75
C PHE A 21 -2.79 -3.87 3.03
N ARG A 22 -4.08 -3.79 3.34
CA ARG A 22 -4.58 -3.18 4.57
C ARG A 22 -3.93 -3.78 5.82
N GLN A 23 -3.89 -5.11 5.89
CA GLN A 23 -3.31 -5.86 7.00
C GLN A 23 -1.82 -5.57 7.23
N VAL A 24 -1.12 -4.99 6.26
CA VAL A 24 0.29 -4.62 6.39
C VAL A 24 0.45 -3.11 6.64
N ILE A 25 -0.27 -2.29 5.87
CA ILE A 25 -0.10 -0.84 5.91
C ILE A 25 -0.57 -0.23 7.23
N GLU A 26 -1.61 -0.79 7.86
CA GLU A 26 -2.12 -0.33 9.15
C GLU A 26 -1.12 -0.59 10.30
N PRO A 27 -0.57 -1.81 10.50
CA PRO A 27 0.51 -2.02 11.46
C PRO A 27 1.76 -1.21 11.15
N LEU A 28 2.11 -1.05 9.87
CA LEU A 28 3.26 -0.26 9.47
C LEU A 28 3.10 1.21 9.89
N TRP A 29 1.92 1.78 9.64
CA TRP A 29 1.58 3.12 10.12
C TRP A 29 1.78 3.24 11.63
N GLY A 30 1.19 2.33 12.41
CA GLY A 30 1.34 2.34 13.87
C GLY A 30 2.80 2.25 14.33
N GLY A 31 3.60 1.40 13.67
CA GLY A 31 5.03 1.26 13.94
C GLY A 31 5.81 2.53 13.65
N VAL A 32 5.54 3.20 12.53
CA VAL A 32 6.20 4.46 12.15
C VAL A 32 5.76 5.60 13.08
N VAL A 33 4.46 5.72 13.38
CA VAL A 33 3.94 6.72 14.33
C VAL A 33 4.60 6.59 15.69
N ALA A 34 4.78 5.36 16.20
CA ALA A 34 5.43 5.12 17.48
C ALA A 34 6.92 5.55 17.49
N LEU A 35 7.57 5.66 16.33
CA LEU A 35 8.97 6.02 16.20
C LEU A 35 9.20 7.51 15.94
N ILE A 36 8.38 8.14 15.09
CA ILE A 36 8.62 9.51 14.60
C ILE A 36 7.45 10.48 14.85
N GLY A 37 6.37 10.01 15.48
CA GLY A 37 5.15 10.77 15.76
C GLY A 37 4.19 10.86 14.56
N GLU A 38 2.93 11.19 14.85
CA GLU A 38 1.82 11.18 13.87
C GLU A 38 2.04 12.13 12.70
N ASN A 39 2.46 13.37 12.96
CA ASN A 39 2.63 14.39 11.90
C ASN A 39 3.73 13.99 10.90
N SER A 40 4.85 13.46 11.41
CA SER A 40 5.98 13.01 10.59
C SER A 40 5.61 11.76 9.80
N ALA A 41 4.91 10.81 10.42
CA ALA A 41 4.40 9.62 9.75
C ALA A 41 3.40 9.99 8.64
N GLN A 42 2.48 10.92 8.90
CA GLN A 42 1.53 11.42 7.91
C GLN A 42 2.27 12.00 6.69
N ALA A 43 3.22 12.91 6.92
CA ALA A 43 3.99 13.53 5.85
C ALA A 43 4.79 12.50 5.05
N LEU A 44 5.41 11.53 5.74
CA LEU A 44 6.16 10.44 5.12
C LEU A 44 5.27 9.60 4.19
N PHE A 45 4.14 9.12 4.70
CA PHE A 45 3.22 8.29 3.93
C PHE A 45 2.59 9.08 2.77
N GLN A 46 2.24 10.34 2.99
CA GLN A 46 1.72 11.21 1.92
C GLN A 46 2.77 11.44 0.83
N SER A 47 4.03 11.66 1.19
CA SER A 47 5.12 11.83 0.22
C SER A 47 5.30 10.57 -0.63
N ALA A 48 5.37 9.40 0.00
CA ALA A 48 5.48 8.12 -0.70
C ALA A 48 4.25 7.84 -1.60
N LEU A 49 3.05 8.16 -1.14
CA LEU A 49 1.83 8.00 -1.93
C LEU A 49 1.83 8.91 -3.15
N GLN A 50 2.26 10.18 -2.99
CA GLN A 50 2.34 11.12 -4.10
C GLN A 50 3.35 10.67 -5.15
N ASP A 51 4.50 10.11 -4.73
CA ASP A 51 5.47 9.59 -5.68
C ASP A 51 4.93 8.38 -6.45
N ALA A 52 4.36 7.39 -5.75
CA ALA A 52 3.76 6.22 -6.38
C ALA A 52 2.58 6.58 -7.30
N LYS A 53 1.77 7.59 -6.94
CA LYS A 53 0.63 8.07 -7.75
C LYS A 53 1.04 8.63 -9.10
N ARG A 54 2.27 9.12 -9.26
CA ARG A 54 2.77 9.61 -10.57
C ARG A 54 2.78 8.51 -11.63
N GLN A 55 3.04 7.27 -11.19
CA GLN A 55 3.11 6.09 -12.06
C GLN A 55 1.82 5.26 -12.00
N HIS A 56 1.11 5.31 -10.87
CA HIS A 56 -0.10 4.53 -10.62
C HIS A 56 -1.27 5.40 -10.12
N PRO A 57 -2.03 6.05 -11.02
CA PRO A 57 -3.12 6.95 -10.64
C PRO A 57 -4.24 6.29 -9.81
N LEU A 58 -4.40 4.97 -9.91
CA LEU A 58 -5.37 4.18 -9.12
C LEU A 58 -5.20 4.37 -7.61
N LEU A 59 -3.97 4.66 -7.16
CA LEU A 59 -3.64 4.91 -5.75
C LEU A 59 -4.27 6.20 -5.22
N GLY A 60 -4.86 7.05 -6.08
CA GLY A 60 -5.68 8.18 -5.65
C GLY A 60 -6.90 7.80 -4.80
N GLY A 61 -7.26 6.52 -4.73
CA GLY A 61 -8.24 6.00 -3.78
C GLY A 61 -7.72 5.78 -2.35
N ILE A 62 -6.43 5.97 -2.09
CA ILE A 62 -5.84 5.88 -0.74
C ILE A 62 -5.92 7.25 -0.08
N ASP A 63 -6.44 7.29 1.14
CA ASP A 63 -6.50 8.50 1.97
C ASP A 63 -5.58 8.31 3.19
N ILE A 64 -4.86 9.37 3.57
CA ILE A 64 -3.89 9.34 4.67
C ILE A 64 -4.13 10.57 5.53
N ASP A 65 -4.57 10.33 6.76
CA ASP A 65 -4.81 11.36 7.77
C ASP A 65 -4.00 11.05 9.04
N ARG A 66 -4.24 11.80 10.12
CA ARG A 66 -3.56 11.60 11.41
C ARG A 66 -3.93 10.29 12.09
N THR A 67 -5.07 9.70 11.74
CA THR A 67 -5.58 8.46 12.32
C THR A 67 -5.05 7.22 11.60
N GLY A 68 -4.60 7.37 10.36
CA GLY A 68 -3.95 6.29 9.62
C GLY A 68 -4.19 6.34 8.12
N VAL A 69 -4.00 5.17 7.50
CA VAL A 69 -4.22 4.94 6.08
C VAL A 69 -5.60 4.32 5.88
N ARG A 70 -6.44 4.96 5.05
CA ARG A 70 -7.79 4.51 4.72
C ARG A 70 -7.86 4.06 3.27
N LEU A 71 -8.49 2.91 3.04
CA LEU A 71 -8.53 2.24 1.74
C LEU A 71 -9.95 2.08 1.18
N ASP A 72 -10.96 2.68 1.82
CA ASP A 72 -12.37 2.53 1.44
C ASP A 72 -12.63 2.93 -0.01
N ARG A 73 -12.06 4.05 -0.45
CA ARG A 73 -12.20 4.51 -1.84
C ARG A 73 -11.42 3.64 -2.81
N LEU A 74 -10.21 3.20 -2.44
CA LEU A 74 -9.41 2.27 -3.25
C LEU A 74 -10.20 0.99 -3.51
N ARG A 75 -10.80 0.39 -2.48
CA ARG A 75 -11.58 -0.85 -2.57
C ARG A 75 -12.72 -0.78 -3.59
N VAL A 76 -13.37 0.38 -3.72
CA VAL A 76 -14.43 0.60 -4.72
C VAL A 76 -13.85 0.85 -6.10
N ASN A 77 -12.78 1.64 -6.20
CA ASN A 77 -12.23 2.10 -7.47
C ASN A 77 -11.50 1.00 -8.25
N VAL A 78 -11.02 -0.04 -7.57
CA VAL A 78 -10.17 -1.07 -8.18
C VAL A 78 -10.92 -2.32 -8.64
N LEU A 79 -12.24 -2.40 -8.43
CA LEU A 79 -13.05 -3.58 -8.79
C LEU A 79 -12.85 -4.01 -10.25
N ARG A 80 -12.69 -3.04 -11.16
CA ARG A 80 -12.52 -3.28 -12.60
C ARG A 80 -11.10 -3.04 -13.13
N VAL A 81 -10.14 -2.85 -12.23
CA VAL A 81 -8.74 -2.64 -12.60
C VAL A 81 -8.09 -4.00 -12.83
N PRO A 82 -7.24 -4.17 -13.86
CA PRO A 82 -6.46 -5.39 -14.01
C PRO A 82 -5.65 -5.66 -12.76
N GLU A 83 -5.71 -6.88 -12.24
CA GLU A 83 -5.09 -7.26 -10.97
C GLU A 83 -3.59 -6.94 -10.93
N ALA A 84 -2.87 -7.22 -12.03
CA ALA A 84 -1.45 -6.88 -12.17
C ALA A 84 -1.18 -5.36 -12.03
N THR A 85 -2.09 -4.52 -12.52
CA THR A 85 -1.98 -3.06 -12.38
C THR A 85 -2.19 -2.63 -10.93
N LEU A 86 -3.18 -3.22 -10.23
CA LEU A 86 -3.41 -2.99 -8.80
C LEU A 86 -2.19 -3.43 -7.98
N ARG A 87 -1.73 -4.67 -8.19
CA ARG A 87 -0.56 -5.25 -7.53
C ARG A 87 0.69 -4.38 -7.73
N GLY A 88 0.94 -3.96 -8.97
CA GLY A 88 2.04 -3.05 -9.30
C GLY A 88 1.96 -1.71 -8.56
N GLY A 89 0.76 -1.10 -8.51
CA GLY A 89 0.56 0.14 -7.77
C GLY A 89 0.79 -0.01 -6.26
N LEU A 90 0.26 -1.05 -5.64
CA LEU A 90 0.44 -1.32 -4.22
C LEU A 90 1.92 -1.57 -3.87
N LEU A 91 2.63 -2.33 -4.72
CA LEU A 91 4.08 -2.52 -4.57
C LEU A 91 4.82 -1.19 -4.71
N ALA A 92 4.53 -0.39 -5.73
CA ALA A 92 5.17 0.90 -5.94
C ALA A 92 5.03 1.82 -4.71
N PHE A 93 3.86 1.83 -4.07
CA PHE A 93 3.66 2.61 -2.85
C PHE A 93 4.52 2.10 -1.69
N VAL A 94 4.61 0.79 -1.48
CA VAL A 94 5.47 0.21 -0.44
C VAL A 94 6.95 0.46 -0.71
N HIS A 95 7.39 0.36 -1.96
CA HIS A 95 8.76 0.70 -2.35
C HIS A 95 9.07 2.18 -2.11
N ALA A 96 8.13 3.08 -2.41
CA ALA A 96 8.29 4.50 -2.12
C ALA A 96 8.38 4.76 -0.61
N LEU A 97 7.59 4.05 0.21
CA LEU A 97 7.69 4.13 1.67
C LEU A 97 9.06 3.67 2.18
N GLU A 98 9.57 2.54 1.70
CA GLU A 98 10.91 2.07 2.04
C GLU A 98 11.98 3.11 1.70
N GLY A 99 11.94 3.68 0.49
CA GLY A 99 12.89 4.70 0.07
C GLY A 99 12.90 5.90 1.02
N VAL A 100 11.72 6.46 1.30
CA VAL A 100 11.61 7.62 2.20
C VAL A 100 12.06 7.27 3.64
N MET A 101 11.78 6.06 4.13
CA MET A 101 12.23 5.61 5.45
C MET A 101 13.76 5.43 5.51
N VAL A 102 14.38 4.88 4.47
CA VAL A 102 15.84 4.75 4.38
C VAL A 102 16.50 6.14 4.39
N ASP A 103 15.98 7.06 3.59
CA ASP A 103 16.50 8.42 3.46
C ASP A 103 16.41 9.21 4.78
N LEU A 104 15.33 9.04 5.55
CA LEU A 104 15.11 9.77 6.80
C LEU A 104 15.86 9.20 8.01
N THR A 105 16.11 7.90 8.04
CA THR A 105 16.49 7.22 9.30
C THR A 105 17.84 6.52 9.25
N GLY A 106 18.49 6.48 8.09
CA GLY A 106 19.78 5.81 7.92
C GLY A 106 19.72 4.37 8.43
N ASN A 107 18.96 3.49 7.77
CA ASN A 107 18.76 2.07 8.08
C ASN A 107 18.21 1.69 9.49
N VAL A 108 18.20 2.58 10.48
CA VAL A 108 17.82 2.24 11.87
C VAL A 108 16.34 1.89 12.00
N VAL A 109 15.46 2.61 11.30
CA VAL A 109 14.01 2.29 11.31
C VAL A 109 13.69 1.11 10.40
N MET A 110 14.46 0.92 9.32
CA MET A 110 14.26 -0.23 8.42
C MET A 110 14.40 -1.56 9.15
N GLN A 111 15.30 -1.72 10.13
CA GLN A 111 15.43 -2.99 10.87
C GLN A 111 14.15 -3.44 11.59
N LYS A 112 13.27 -2.52 12.00
CA LYS A 112 11.99 -2.86 12.64
C LYS A 112 10.85 -3.07 11.64
N VAL A 113 10.93 -2.42 10.49
CA VAL A 113 9.87 -2.36 9.48
C VAL A 113 10.07 -3.41 8.38
N GLU A 114 11.32 -3.74 8.06
CA GLU A 114 11.74 -4.71 7.06
C GLU A 114 11.00 -6.06 7.14
N PRO A 115 10.80 -6.70 8.31
CA PRO A 115 10.05 -7.96 8.34
C PRO A 115 8.60 -7.83 7.85
N LEU A 116 7.92 -6.71 8.15
CA LEU A 116 6.55 -6.46 7.70
C LEU A 116 6.50 -6.23 6.19
N VAL A 117 7.47 -5.47 5.67
CA VAL A 117 7.54 -5.19 4.23
C VAL A 117 7.94 -6.44 3.44
N HIS A 118 8.88 -7.22 3.95
CA HIS A 118 9.29 -8.47 3.34
C HIS A 118 8.14 -9.49 3.30
N GLN A 119 7.37 -9.60 4.39
CA GLN A 119 6.16 -10.45 4.42
C GLN A 119 5.13 -10.02 3.38
N PHE A 120 4.94 -8.72 3.18
CA PHE A 120 4.04 -8.21 2.14
C PHE A 120 4.53 -8.51 0.73
N LYS A 121 5.81 -8.27 0.44
CA LYS A 121 6.42 -8.59 -0.85
C LYS A 121 6.34 -10.07 -1.18
N GLN A 122 6.56 -10.95 -0.19
CA GLN A 122 6.39 -12.40 -0.38
C GLN A 122 4.93 -12.79 -0.66
N ARG A 123 3.97 -12.13 0.00
CA ARG A 123 2.54 -12.34 -0.27
C ARG A 123 2.12 -11.87 -1.66
N LEU A 124 2.72 -10.78 -2.16
CA LEU A 124 2.47 -10.28 -3.53
C LEU A 124 3.32 -10.94 -4.62
N GLY A 125 4.42 -11.61 -4.26
CA GLY A 125 5.32 -12.28 -5.20
C GLY A 125 5.02 -13.77 -5.41
N ARG A 126 4.14 -14.37 -4.60
CA ARG A 126 3.59 -15.70 -4.89
C ARG A 126 2.38 -15.55 -5.81
N GLU A 127 2.60 -15.74 -7.11
CA GLU A 127 1.73 -16.40 -8.09
C GLU A 127 2.50 -16.62 -9.39
#